data_AF-A0A959M9F1-F1
#
_entry.id   AF-A0A959M9F1-F1
#
_cell.length_a   1.000
_cell.length_b   1.000
_cell.length_c   1.000
_cell.angle_alpha   90.00
_cell.angle_beta   90.00
_cell.angle_gamma   90.00
#
_symmetry.space_group_name_H-M   'P 1'
#
loop_
_entity.id
_entity.type
_entity.pdbx_description
1 polymer ?
#
loop_
_entity_poly.entity_id
_entity_poly.type
_entity_poly.pdbx_seq_one_letter_code
_entity_poly.pdbx_strand_id
1 'polypeptide(L)'
;MEKAMQSKFVVKDLKVHGSDEWMADGTKKYRRVFDRYELSYIYVEFSFFNKLFDEEDWDLNVTLECTLNTTSNPVKLCSLNQTRKVSKTENIVYIRESWGKPVAGDFWKIGDYKWSVLIDNSVVSETVFHIEDLGPDALAKNGYINIESIKLFESDANIQADPARKYYNKFKRDETRFVCVEIQLKSKSEKGFYVELFFYYLDKAGFLKGKSSELIYVKSNTQHLTYTVQNGWGSSTPGLWKNNYYSVDVYFMEILLASATFEVGDTWKEETNVKPVKVDEVIPQVNIAPMPTPEILLQKSLAQLNSLVGLANIKNEVNEMVTLVKFYKETGKDFLNKFSLHSVFTGNLGTGKTTVARILSVIYKGLGILEKGHLVEVDRETLVAGFIGQTAIKTKAKLDEALGGILFVDEAYSLASHGLSENDFGQEAIATILKYMEDNRGKIGIIVAGYPDNMQDFINSNPGLRSRFDKYFQFPDYNPEEMWAIASALFNTENVTPNETASAHLVNYLKWLYEQRDENFGNARTVRQVVAECVKNQNLRLAAIAKENRTTEMMNTIILDDVKEFDINEPNRWGTGKQRNKIGFRQQGD
;
A
#
# COMPACT_ATOMS: atom_id res chain seq x y z
N MET A 1 -22.85 -35.44 -18.70
CA MET A 1 -21.44 -35.18 -18.34
C MET A 1 -21.20 -33.69 -18.07
N GLU A 2 -21.60 -32.78 -18.96
CA GLU A 2 -21.48 -31.31 -18.81
C GLU A 2 -21.96 -30.75 -17.44
N LYS A 3 -23.12 -31.22 -16.93
CA LYS A 3 -23.66 -30.82 -15.62
C LYS A 3 -22.84 -31.31 -14.40
N ALA A 4 -22.01 -32.35 -14.54
CA ALA A 4 -21.27 -32.96 -13.42
C ALA A 4 -19.90 -32.32 -13.18
N MET A 5 -19.38 -31.51 -14.11
CA MET A 5 -18.11 -30.80 -13.99
C MET A 5 -18.32 -29.35 -13.53
N GLN A 6 -19.36 -28.67 -14.03
CA GLN A 6 -19.78 -27.34 -13.53
C GLN A 6 -20.20 -27.36 -12.05
N SER A 7 -20.47 -28.52 -11.46
CA SER A 7 -20.68 -28.66 -10.02
C SER A 7 -19.39 -28.62 -9.21
N LYS A 8 -18.20 -28.81 -9.82
CA LYS A 8 -16.91 -28.88 -9.10
C LYS A 8 -16.19 -27.55 -8.95
N PHE A 9 -16.56 -26.53 -9.73
CA PHE A 9 -15.92 -25.22 -9.64
C PHE A 9 -16.88 -24.06 -9.98
N VAL A 10 -16.43 -22.85 -9.70
CA VAL A 10 -17.06 -21.60 -10.16
C VAL A 10 -15.97 -20.71 -10.73
N VAL A 11 -16.13 -20.28 -12.00
CA VAL A 11 -15.19 -19.35 -12.63
C VAL A 11 -15.10 -18.08 -11.79
N LYS A 12 -13.87 -17.70 -11.47
CA LYS A 12 -13.57 -16.46 -10.74
C LYS A 12 -13.21 -15.36 -11.74
N ASP A 13 -12.27 -15.62 -12.64
CA ASP A 13 -11.76 -14.62 -13.56
C ASP A 13 -10.97 -15.23 -14.71
N LEU A 14 -10.88 -14.51 -15.84
CA LEU A 14 -10.02 -14.82 -16.96
C LEU A 14 -9.38 -13.53 -17.47
N LYS A 15 -8.08 -13.37 -17.23
CA LYS A 15 -7.34 -12.14 -17.53
C LYS A 15 -6.19 -12.37 -18.48
N VAL A 16 -5.81 -11.30 -19.17
CA VAL A 16 -4.65 -11.30 -20.06
C VAL A 16 -3.70 -10.15 -19.73
N HIS A 17 -2.42 -10.35 -20.00
CA HIS A 17 -1.37 -9.33 -19.89
C HIS A 17 -0.27 -9.59 -20.91
N GLY A 18 0.46 -8.53 -21.30
CA GLY A 18 1.66 -8.63 -22.12
C GLY A 18 2.90 -8.74 -21.24
N SER A 19 3.93 -9.49 -21.69
CA SER A 19 5.24 -9.54 -21.04
C SER A 19 6.32 -10.01 -22.02
N ASP A 20 7.53 -9.46 -21.91
CA ASP A 20 8.73 -9.85 -22.67
C ASP A 20 9.62 -10.86 -21.94
N GLU A 21 9.57 -10.91 -20.61
CA GLU A 21 10.28 -11.88 -19.79
C GLU A 21 9.43 -12.37 -18.59
N TRP A 22 9.99 -13.27 -17.77
CA TRP A 22 9.51 -13.49 -16.40
C TRP A 22 9.59 -12.14 -15.66
N MET A 23 8.44 -11.56 -15.36
CA MET A 23 8.28 -10.17 -14.94
C MET A 23 9.32 -9.69 -13.90
N ALA A 24 10.17 -8.75 -14.30
CA ALA A 24 11.21 -8.15 -13.45
C ALA A 24 10.67 -7.24 -12.33
N ASP A 25 9.39 -6.83 -12.38
CA ASP A 25 8.73 -5.98 -11.38
C ASP A 25 7.64 -6.70 -10.55
N GLY A 26 7.42 -8.00 -10.79
CA GLY A 26 6.50 -8.84 -10.01
C GLY A 26 5.01 -8.52 -10.17
N THR A 27 4.61 -7.54 -10.99
CA THR A 27 3.20 -7.12 -11.11
C THR A 27 2.60 -7.38 -12.49
N LYS A 28 1.57 -8.23 -12.53
CA LYS A 28 0.84 -8.53 -13.77
C LYS A 28 -0.03 -7.34 -14.14
N LYS A 29 0.33 -6.66 -15.23
CA LYS A 29 -0.41 -5.51 -15.77
C LYS A 29 -1.53 -6.01 -16.68
N TYR A 30 -2.59 -6.52 -16.07
CA TYR A 30 -3.74 -7.01 -16.83
C TYR A 30 -4.45 -5.87 -17.54
N ARG A 31 -4.57 -6.00 -18.86
CA ARG A 31 -5.26 -5.08 -19.75
C ARG A 31 -5.69 -5.82 -21.00
N ARG A 32 -6.64 -5.26 -21.72
CA ARG A 32 -7.21 -5.83 -22.95
C ARG A 32 -6.73 -5.08 -24.18
N VAL A 33 -6.11 -3.92 -24.06
CA VAL A 33 -5.66 -3.14 -25.21
C VAL A 33 -4.14 -3.02 -25.17
N PHE A 34 -3.50 -3.36 -26.28
CA PHE A 34 -2.04 -3.42 -26.41
C PHE A 34 -1.55 -2.76 -27.69
N ASP A 35 -0.40 -2.10 -27.63
CA ASP A 35 0.31 -1.68 -28.82
C ASP A 35 1.11 -2.88 -29.35
N ARG A 36 1.12 -3.07 -30.66
CA ARG A 36 1.84 -4.17 -31.26
C ARG A 36 3.34 -4.17 -30.95
N TYR A 37 3.97 -2.99 -30.87
CA TYR A 37 5.43 -2.84 -30.76
C TYR A 37 5.97 -3.06 -29.35
N GLU A 38 5.10 -3.13 -28.34
CA GLU A 38 5.44 -3.57 -26.97
C GLU A 38 5.23 -5.08 -26.78
N LEU A 39 4.56 -5.76 -27.71
CA LEU A 39 4.12 -7.15 -27.52
C LEU A 39 5.06 -8.18 -28.13
N SER A 40 5.62 -9.00 -27.25
CA SER A 40 6.30 -10.27 -27.53
C SER A 40 5.35 -11.44 -27.22
N TYR A 41 4.95 -11.61 -25.95
CA TYR A 41 3.98 -12.62 -25.52
C TYR A 41 2.72 -12.01 -24.92
N ILE A 42 1.58 -12.68 -25.15
CA ILE A 42 0.35 -12.47 -24.39
C ILE A 42 0.15 -13.70 -23.49
N TYR A 43 0.06 -13.43 -22.20
CA TYR A 43 -0.24 -14.41 -21.16
C TYR A 43 -1.73 -14.38 -20.86
N VAL A 44 -2.29 -15.55 -20.55
CA VAL A 44 -3.64 -15.73 -20.06
C VAL A 44 -3.59 -16.38 -18.68
N GLU A 45 -4.41 -15.88 -17.75
CA GLU A 45 -4.59 -16.46 -16.42
C GLU A 45 -6.07 -16.73 -16.19
N PHE A 46 -6.40 -18.01 -16.11
CA PHE A 46 -7.71 -18.51 -15.72
C PHE A 46 -7.71 -18.83 -14.23
N SER A 47 -8.71 -18.36 -13.50
CA SER A 47 -8.88 -18.68 -12.09
C SER A 47 -10.31 -19.09 -11.76
N PHE A 48 -10.45 -20.02 -10.83
CA PHE A 48 -11.75 -20.51 -10.38
C PHE A 48 -11.72 -20.92 -8.90
N PHE A 49 -12.88 -20.86 -8.26
CA PHE A 49 -13.11 -21.41 -6.92
C PHE A 49 -13.36 -22.92 -7.02
N ASN A 50 -12.65 -23.71 -6.22
CA ASN A 50 -12.85 -25.14 -6.09
C ASN A 50 -14.04 -25.41 -5.15
N LYS A 51 -15.14 -25.97 -5.67
CA LYS A 51 -16.31 -26.29 -4.86
C LYS A 51 -16.13 -27.54 -4.01
N LEU A 52 -15.17 -28.39 -4.34
CA LEU A 52 -14.81 -29.59 -3.58
C LEU A 52 -13.67 -29.32 -2.58
N PHE A 53 -13.47 -28.05 -2.22
CA PHE A 53 -12.53 -27.65 -1.18
C PHE A 53 -12.91 -28.31 0.16
N ASP A 54 -11.92 -28.84 0.87
CA ASP A 54 -12.02 -29.69 2.06
C ASP A 54 -12.77 -31.03 1.88
N GLU A 55 -13.29 -31.33 0.69
CA GLU A 55 -14.01 -32.57 0.39
C GLU A 55 -13.08 -33.62 -0.25
N GLU A 56 -12.70 -33.44 -1.52
CA GLU A 56 -11.92 -34.42 -2.28
C GLU A 56 -11.01 -33.82 -3.35
N ASP A 57 -9.94 -34.53 -3.66
CA ASP A 57 -9.07 -34.20 -4.80
C ASP A 57 -9.76 -34.61 -6.11
N TRP A 58 -9.54 -33.86 -7.19
CA TRP A 58 -10.06 -34.22 -8.50
C TRP A 58 -9.13 -33.80 -9.64
N ASP A 59 -9.23 -34.46 -10.78
CA ASP A 59 -8.41 -34.16 -11.95
C ASP A 59 -9.12 -33.16 -12.88
N LEU A 60 -8.39 -32.11 -13.25
CA LEU A 60 -8.80 -31.11 -14.22
C LEU A 60 -8.07 -31.34 -15.54
N ASN A 61 -8.83 -31.44 -16.63
CA ASN A 61 -8.32 -31.29 -17.99
C ASN A 61 -8.84 -29.98 -18.55
N VAL A 62 -7.93 -29.07 -18.87
CA VAL A 62 -8.26 -27.72 -19.35
C VAL A 62 -7.50 -27.44 -20.65
N THR A 63 -8.17 -26.79 -21.58
CA THR A 63 -7.60 -26.32 -22.84
C THR A 63 -7.75 -24.81 -22.91
N LEU A 64 -6.66 -24.10 -23.20
CA LEU A 64 -6.69 -22.67 -23.46
C LEU A 64 -6.44 -22.44 -24.95
N GLU A 65 -7.41 -21.87 -25.64
CA GLU A 65 -7.34 -21.57 -27.06
C GLU A 65 -7.26 -20.07 -27.31
N CYS A 66 -6.29 -19.65 -28.12
CA CYS A 66 -6.21 -18.28 -28.61
C CYS A 66 -6.65 -18.24 -30.07
N THR A 67 -7.55 -17.31 -30.38
CA THR A 67 -8.09 -17.11 -31.73
C THR A 67 -7.99 -15.64 -32.13
N LEU A 68 -7.71 -15.39 -33.41
CA LEU A 68 -7.91 -14.09 -34.05
C LEU A 68 -9.34 -14.04 -34.60
N ASN A 69 -10.15 -13.11 -34.12
CA ASN A 69 -11.50 -12.90 -34.63
C ASN A 69 -11.41 -12.21 -35.99
N THR A 70 -11.98 -12.84 -37.02
CA THR A 70 -12.16 -12.23 -38.34
C THR A 70 -13.63 -12.20 -38.70
N THR A 71 -14.02 -11.33 -39.63
CA THR A 71 -15.40 -11.15 -40.08
C THR A 71 -16.05 -12.40 -40.68
N SER A 72 -15.25 -13.34 -41.17
CA SER A 72 -15.75 -14.53 -41.88
C SER A 72 -15.55 -15.85 -41.13
N ASN A 73 -14.52 -15.99 -40.30
CA ASN A 73 -14.29 -17.14 -39.40
C ASN A 73 -13.12 -16.85 -38.42
N PRO A 74 -13.22 -17.18 -37.12
CA PRO A 74 -12.08 -17.09 -36.21
C PRO A 74 -10.91 -17.97 -36.65
N VAL A 75 -9.69 -17.41 -36.68
CA VAL A 75 -8.46 -18.15 -36.98
C VAL A 75 -7.81 -18.60 -35.68
N LYS A 76 -7.70 -19.91 -35.46
CA LYS A 76 -7.03 -20.47 -34.28
C LYS A 76 -5.52 -20.26 -34.37
N LEU A 77 -4.94 -19.62 -33.36
CA LEU A 77 -3.51 -19.34 -33.25
C LEU A 77 -2.79 -20.41 -32.44
N CYS A 78 -3.40 -20.85 -31.33
CA CYS A 78 -2.89 -21.93 -30.51
C CYS A 78 -4.01 -22.64 -29.75
N SER A 79 -3.70 -23.86 -29.27
CA SER A 79 -4.52 -24.68 -28.39
C SER A 79 -3.60 -25.36 -27.40
N LEU A 80 -3.66 -24.96 -26.13
CA LEU A 80 -2.74 -25.37 -25.08
C LEU A 80 -3.49 -26.25 -24.08
N ASN A 81 -3.17 -27.55 -24.06
CA ASN A 81 -3.81 -28.52 -23.19
C ASN A 81 -3.00 -28.70 -21.91
N GLN A 82 -3.66 -28.68 -20.77
CA GLN A 82 -3.05 -28.92 -19.47
C GLN A 82 -3.92 -29.88 -18.65
N THR A 83 -3.29 -30.91 -18.10
CA THR A 83 -3.88 -31.76 -17.07
C THR A 83 -3.27 -31.37 -15.73
N ARG A 84 -4.12 -31.16 -14.73
CA ARG A 84 -3.71 -30.79 -13.38
C ARG A 84 -4.58 -31.48 -12.35
N LYS A 85 -3.96 -32.02 -11.30
CA LYS A 85 -4.68 -32.45 -10.11
C LYS A 85 -5.03 -31.24 -9.24
N VAL A 86 -6.32 -31.05 -8.95
CA VAL A 86 -6.84 -30.03 -8.04
C VAL A 86 -6.93 -30.65 -6.65
N SER A 87 -6.20 -30.09 -5.70
CA SER A 87 -6.20 -30.55 -4.31
C SER A 87 -7.44 -30.05 -3.57
N LYS A 88 -8.00 -30.87 -2.68
CA LYS A 88 -9.04 -30.41 -1.74
C LYS A 88 -8.60 -29.26 -0.84
N THR A 89 -7.29 -29.03 -0.68
CA THR A 89 -6.75 -27.92 0.12
C THR A 89 -6.55 -26.61 -0.68
N GLU A 90 -6.84 -26.61 -1.98
CA GLU A 90 -6.75 -25.43 -2.83
C GLU A 90 -8.14 -24.82 -3.04
N ASN A 91 -8.43 -23.70 -2.35
CA ASN A 91 -9.71 -22.98 -2.51
C ASN A 91 -9.80 -22.26 -3.87
N ILE A 92 -8.72 -21.61 -4.31
CA ILE A 92 -8.65 -20.92 -5.61
C ILE A 92 -7.53 -21.53 -6.44
N VAL A 93 -7.90 -22.01 -7.62
CA VAL A 93 -6.97 -22.64 -8.56
C VAL A 93 -6.65 -21.64 -9.67
N TYR A 94 -5.39 -21.60 -10.09
CA TYR A 94 -4.89 -20.75 -11.17
C TYR A 94 -4.27 -21.59 -12.28
N ILE A 95 -4.70 -21.36 -13.50
CA ILE A 95 -4.18 -21.96 -14.73
C ILE A 95 -3.60 -20.82 -15.56
N ARG A 96 -2.35 -20.98 -16.01
CA ARG A 96 -1.58 -19.90 -16.65
C ARG A 96 -0.87 -20.44 -17.87
N GLU A 97 -1.05 -19.77 -18.99
CA GLU A 97 -0.39 -20.09 -20.24
C GLU A 97 -0.05 -18.82 -21.00
N SER A 98 0.76 -18.94 -22.05
CA SER A 98 1.08 -17.82 -22.93
C SER A 98 1.29 -18.23 -24.37
N TRP A 99 1.24 -17.25 -25.26
CA TRP A 99 1.56 -17.44 -26.67
C TRP A 99 2.26 -16.20 -27.22
N GLY A 100 3.17 -16.37 -28.17
CA GLY A 100 3.90 -15.25 -28.77
C GLY A 100 5.28 -15.63 -29.29
N LYS A 101 6.12 -14.61 -29.50
CA LYS A 101 7.52 -14.76 -29.89
C LYS A 101 8.41 -13.84 -29.06
N PRO A 102 9.71 -14.15 -28.89
CA PRO A 102 10.62 -13.34 -28.09
C PRO A 102 10.78 -11.90 -28.56
N VAL A 103 10.68 -11.65 -29.87
CA VAL A 103 10.88 -10.33 -30.46
C VAL A 103 9.56 -9.56 -30.51
N ALA A 104 9.51 -8.41 -29.85
CA ALA A 104 8.32 -7.57 -29.83
C ALA A 104 7.95 -7.04 -31.23
N GLY A 105 6.65 -6.96 -31.54
CA GLY A 105 6.14 -6.47 -32.83
C GLY A 105 6.18 -7.48 -33.99
N ASP A 106 6.87 -8.61 -33.84
CA ASP A 106 7.05 -9.60 -34.90
C ASP A 106 5.80 -10.44 -35.15
N PHE A 107 5.20 -10.96 -34.08
CA PHE A 107 4.12 -11.96 -34.17
C PHE A 107 2.74 -11.32 -34.22
N TRP A 108 2.38 -10.62 -33.15
CA TRP A 108 1.08 -10.00 -32.98
C TRP A 108 0.85 -8.92 -34.03
N LYS A 109 -0.35 -8.87 -34.63
CA LYS A 109 -0.75 -7.89 -35.65
C LYS A 109 -1.99 -7.15 -35.15
N ILE A 110 -2.32 -6.03 -35.79
CA ILE A 110 -3.56 -5.32 -35.49
C ILE A 110 -4.77 -6.25 -35.62
N GLY A 111 -5.66 -6.24 -34.62
CA GLY A 111 -6.88 -7.06 -34.64
C GLY A 111 -7.45 -7.39 -33.27
N ASP A 112 -8.62 -8.03 -33.32
CA ASP A 112 -9.35 -8.50 -32.14
C ASP A 112 -9.05 -9.97 -31.91
N TYR A 113 -8.57 -10.29 -30.72
CA TYR A 113 -8.17 -11.63 -30.34
C TYR A 113 -9.01 -12.11 -29.16
N LYS A 114 -9.17 -13.43 -29.04
CA LYS A 114 -9.95 -14.05 -27.98
C LYS A 114 -9.22 -15.24 -27.40
N TRP A 115 -9.07 -15.23 -26.07
CA TRP A 115 -8.73 -16.42 -25.29
C TRP A 115 -10.01 -17.11 -24.82
N SER A 116 -10.10 -18.41 -25.04
CA SER A 116 -11.20 -19.25 -24.62
C SER A 116 -10.66 -20.38 -23.75
N VAL A 117 -11.30 -20.64 -22.62
CA VAL A 117 -10.96 -21.75 -21.73
C VAL A 117 -12.02 -22.82 -21.91
N LEU A 118 -11.59 -24.02 -22.28
CA LEU A 118 -12.43 -25.18 -22.46
C LEU A 118 -12.11 -26.22 -21.38
N ILE A 119 -13.14 -26.80 -20.78
CA ILE A 119 -13.05 -27.95 -19.90
C ILE A 119 -14.02 -28.97 -20.43
N ASP A 120 -13.57 -30.21 -20.61
CA ASP A 120 -14.35 -31.29 -21.25
C ASP A 120 -14.96 -30.85 -22.60
N ASN A 121 -14.16 -30.18 -23.43
CA ASN A 121 -14.55 -29.65 -24.75
C ASN A 121 -15.67 -28.58 -24.72
N SER A 122 -16.02 -28.05 -23.55
CA SER A 122 -17.05 -27.02 -23.39
C SER A 122 -16.40 -25.71 -22.97
N VAL A 123 -16.73 -24.60 -23.63
CA VAL A 123 -16.21 -23.28 -23.26
C VAL A 123 -16.79 -22.85 -21.92
N VAL A 124 -15.92 -22.56 -20.95
CA VAL A 124 -16.33 -22.16 -19.59
C VAL A 124 -16.05 -20.69 -19.29
N SER A 125 -15.11 -20.07 -20.00
CA SER A 125 -14.78 -18.66 -19.86
C SER A 125 -14.09 -18.14 -21.12
N GLU A 126 -14.35 -16.89 -21.49
CA GLU A 126 -13.69 -16.22 -22.61
C GLU A 126 -13.30 -14.79 -22.24
N THR A 127 -12.22 -14.27 -22.84
CA THR A 127 -11.84 -12.86 -22.77
C THR A 127 -11.32 -12.38 -24.11
N VAL A 128 -11.70 -11.17 -24.48
CA VAL A 128 -11.27 -10.50 -25.71
C VAL A 128 -10.18 -9.49 -25.38
N PHE A 129 -9.21 -9.37 -26.28
CA PHE A 129 -8.18 -8.35 -26.24
C PHE A 129 -7.88 -7.82 -27.66
N HIS A 130 -7.34 -6.63 -27.72
CA HIS A 130 -7.20 -5.81 -28.91
C HIS A 130 -5.74 -5.41 -29.06
N ILE A 131 -5.22 -5.58 -30.26
CA ILE A 131 -3.87 -5.18 -30.61
C ILE A 131 -4.00 -4.03 -31.61
N GLU A 132 -3.39 -2.91 -31.27
CA GLU A 132 -3.41 -1.67 -32.04
C GLU A 132 -2.05 -1.42 -32.69
N ASP A 133 -2.06 -0.72 -33.83
CA ASP A 133 -0.86 -0.44 -34.62
C ASP A 133 -0.94 0.94 -35.28
N LEU A 134 -0.38 1.94 -34.60
CA LEU A 134 -0.16 3.29 -35.13
C LEU A 134 1.31 3.56 -35.51
N GLY A 135 2.15 2.53 -35.54
CA GLY A 135 3.58 2.61 -35.83
C GLY A 135 4.48 2.60 -34.59
N PRO A 136 5.79 2.34 -34.76
CA PRO A 136 6.72 2.01 -33.67
C PRO A 136 6.94 3.14 -32.66
N ASP A 137 6.75 4.39 -33.08
CA ASP A 137 6.93 5.56 -32.21
C ASP A 137 5.64 6.01 -31.51
N ALA A 138 4.49 5.42 -31.86
CA ALA A 138 3.19 5.95 -31.45
C ALA A 138 3.03 5.90 -29.93
N LEU A 139 3.40 4.79 -29.29
CA LEU A 139 3.36 4.67 -27.84
C LEU A 139 4.33 5.67 -27.18
N ALA A 140 5.61 5.68 -27.59
CA ALA A 140 6.64 6.55 -27.02
C ALA A 140 6.32 8.06 -27.11
N LYS A 141 5.55 8.47 -28.12
CA LYS A 141 5.17 9.88 -28.36
C LYS A 141 3.76 10.22 -27.86
N ASN A 142 3.07 9.31 -27.16
CA ASN A 142 1.66 9.45 -26.80
C ASN A 142 0.80 9.84 -28.03
N GLY A 143 0.98 9.08 -29.12
CA GLY A 143 0.45 9.34 -30.45
C GLY A 143 -1.01 8.92 -30.65
N TYR A 144 -1.64 8.32 -29.65
CA TYR A 144 -3.02 7.81 -29.75
C TYR A 144 -4.06 8.89 -29.44
N ILE A 145 -3.98 9.49 -28.25
CA ILE A 145 -5.02 10.39 -27.74
C ILE A 145 -4.43 11.63 -27.09
N ASN A 146 -5.23 12.69 -27.05
CA ASN A 146 -5.02 13.87 -26.23
C ASN A 146 -6.13 13.98 -25.19
N ILE A 147 -5.78 14.31 -23.94
CA ILE A 147 -6.76 14.64 -22.91
C ILE A 147 -7.03 16.14 -22.97
N GLU A 148 -8.25 16.51 -23.32
CA GLU A 148 -8.71 17.90 -23.39
C GLU A 148 -9.19 18.42 -22.05
N SER A 149 -9.76 17.58 -21.18
CA SER A 149 -10.08 17.96 -19.81
C SER A 149 -10.24 16.74 -18.91
N ILE A 150 -10.01 16.97 -17.61
CA ILE A 150 -10.30 16.03 -16.52
C ILE A 150 -11.08 16.79 -15.45
N LYS A 151 -12.23 16.25 -15.05
CA LYS A 151 -13.10 16.86 -14.04
C LYS A 151 -13.54 15.82 -13.03
N LEU A 152 -13.65 16.22 -11.78
CA LEU A 152 -14.05 15.33 -10.69
C LEU A 152 -15.43 15.72 -10.18
N PHE A 153 -16.26 14.71 -9.90
CA PHE A 153 -17.62 14.90 -9.40
C PHE A 153 -18.00 13.77 -8.44
N GLU A 154 -19.05 13.99 -7.64
CA GLU A 154 -19.64 12.94 -6.80
C GLU A 154 -20.82 12.30 -7.55
N SER A 155 -20.95 10.97 -7.42
CA SER A 155 -22.10 10.23 -7.91
C SER A 155 -22.27 8.92 -7.11
N ASP A 156 -23.34 8.18 -7.40
CA ASP A 156 -23.41 6.76 -7.06
C ASP A 156 -22.71 5.88 -8.10
N ALA A 157 -22.81 4.56 -7.93
CA ALA A 157 -22.23 3.56 -8.81
C ALA A 157 -22.80 3.59 -10.24
N ASN A 158 -23.99 4.17 -10.44
CA ASN A 158 -24.62 4.32 -11.75
C ASN A 158 -24.30 5.73 -12.27
N ILE A 159 -23.08 5.88 -12.77
CA ILE A 159 -22.54 7.14 -13.29
C ILE A 159 -23.30 7.52 -14.56
N GLN A 160 -24.46 8.17 -14.41
CA GLN A 160 -25.26 8.68 -15.51
C GLN A 160 -24.90 10.13 -15.79
N ALA A 161 -24.98 10.55 -17.05
CA ALA A 161 -24.80 11.93 -17.43
C ALA A 161 -25.93 12.79 -16.83
N ASP A 162 -25.59 13.60 -15.83
CA ASP A 162 -26.48 14.60 -15.24
C ASP A 162 -26.08 16.00 -15.78
N PRO A 163 -26.95 16.67 -16.57
CA PRO A 163 -26.69 18.02 -17.07
C PRO A 163 -26.50 19.08 -15.97
N ALA A 164 -27.02 18.82 -14.76
CA ALA A 164 -26.90 19.70 -13.60
C ALA A 164 -25.74 19.31 -12.66
N ARG A 165 -24.89 18.36 -13.08
CA ARG A 165 -23.72 17.91 -12.33
C ARG A 165 -22.82 19.06 -11.93
N LYS A 166 -22.35 18.98 -10.69
CA LYS A 166 -21.33 19.86 -10.13
C LYS A 166 -19.99 19.16 -10.10
N TYR A 167 -18.94 19.94 -10.32
CA TYR A 167 -17.56 19.47 -10.26
C TYR A 167 -16.86 20.06 -9.04
N TYR A 168 -15.97 19.28 -8.44
CA TYR A 168 -15.38 19.60 -7.14
C TYR A 168 -13.86 19.38 -7.15
N ASN A 169 -13.14 20.26 -6.45
CA ASN A 169 -11.75 20.02 -6.05
C ASN A 169 -11.63 19.65 -4.56
N LYS A 170 -12.72 19.84 -3.78
CA LYS A 170 -12.85 19.36 -2.41
C LYS A 170 -14.20 18.69 -2.19
N PHE A 171 -14.13 17.47 -1.68
CA PHE A 171 -15.25 16.57 -1.45
C PHE A 171 -15.59 16.52 0.04
N LYS A 172 -16.88 16.49 0.37
CA LYS A 172 -17.32 16.38 1.77
C LYS A 172 -17.38 14.92 2.21
N ARG A 173 -16.51 14.53 3.13
CA ARG A 173 -16.27 13.14 3.56
C ARG A 173 -17.54 12.34 3.87
N ASP A 174 -18.45 12.94 4.64
CA ASP A 174 -19.63 12.24 5.17
C ASP A 174 -20.78 12.14 4.15
N GLU A 175 -20.61 12.74 2.96
CA GLU A 175 -21.59 12.70 1.87
C GLU A 175 -21.03 12.03 0.60
N THR A 176 -19.71 12.04 0.41
CA THR A 176 -19.07 11.45 -0.78
C THR A 176 -19.13 9.92 -0.79
N ARG A 177 -19.85 9.38 -1.78
CA ARG A 177 -19.92 7.94 -2.07
C ARG A 177 -18.80 7.53 -3.02
N PHE A 178 -18.82 8.10 -4.22
CA PHE A 178 -17.81 7.89 -5.26
C PHE A 178 -17.16 9.20 -5.64
N VAL A 179 -15.84 9.15 -5.87
CA VAL A 179 -15.15 10.22 -6.60
C VAL A 179 -15.07 9.76 -8.04
N CYS A 180 -15.89 10.36 -8.88
CA CYS A 180 -15.97 10.04 -10.30
C CYS A 180 -15.13 11.02 -11.12
N VAL A 181 -14.65 10.53 -12.25
CA VAL A 181 -13.84 11.28 -13.21
C VAL A 181 -14.62 11.38 -14.51
N GLU A 182 -14.66 12.57 -15.07
CA GLU A 182 -15.08 12.82 -16.44
C GLU A 182 -13.87 13.30 -17.23
N ILE A 183 -13.59 12.60 -18.32
CA ILE A 183 -12.50 12.89 -19.24
C ILE A 183 -13.10 13.28 -20.57
N GLN A 184 -12.62 14.40 -21.12
CA GLN A 184 -12.80 14.71 -22.53
C GLN A 184 -11.50 14.40 -23.25
N LEU A 185 -11.55 13.57 -24.29
CA LEU A 185 -10.39 13.18 -25.07
C LEU A 185 -10.63 13.32 -26.57
N LYS A 186 -9.55 13.52 -27.33
CA LYS A 186 -9.54 13.53 -28.80
C LYS A 186 -8.57 12.51 -29.35
N SER A 187 -8.96 11.87 -30.45
CA SER A 187 -8.05 11.03 -31.24
C SER A 187 -6.97 11.88 -31.90
N LYS A 188 -5.72 11.42 -31.86
CA LYS A 188 -4.62 11.92 -32.68
C LYS A 188 -4.46 11.13 -33.99
N SER A 189 -5.24 10.06 -34.18
CA SER A 189 -5.14 9.15 -35.32
C SER A 189 -6.37 9.19 -36.24
N GLU A 190 -6.15 8.99 -37.54
CA GLU A 190 -7.20 8.76 -38.54
C GLU A 190 -7.81 7.37 -38.45
N LYS A 191 -7.08 6.40 -37.90
CA LYS A 191 -7.55 5.02 -37.74
C LYS A 191 -8.44 4.92 -36.50
N GLY A 192 -9.38 3.97 -36.54
CA GLY A 192 -10.13 3.58 -35.34
C GLY A 192 -9.30 2.62 -34.48
N PHE A 193 -9.48 2.68 -33.17
CA PHE A 193 -8.75 1.85 -32.19
C PHE A 193 -9.51 1.78 -30.87
N TYR A 194 -9.26 0.74 -30.09
CA TYR A 194 -9.74 0.63 -28.73
C TYR A 194 -8.87 1.43 -27.76
N VAL A 195 -9.51 1.97 -26.72
CA VAL A 195 -8.84 2.67 -25.62
C VAL A 195 -9.34 2.08 -24.32
N GLU A 196 -8.44 1.50 -23.54
CA GLU A 196 -8.71 1.09 -22.16
C GLU A 196 -8.02 2.06 -21.20
N LEU A 197 -8.82 2.95 -20.60
CA LEU A 197 -8.34 3.88 -19.59
C LEU A 197 -8.37 3.22 -18.21
N PHE A 198 -7.30 3.39 -17.45
CA PHE A 198 -7.20 2.96 -16.06
C PHE A 198 -7.15 4.19 -15.16
N PHE A 199 -7.95 4.17 -14.09
CA PHE A 199 -8.05 5.24 -13.11
C PHE A 199 -7.49 4.72 -11.78
N TYR A 200 -6.39 5.29 -11.31
CA TYR A 200 -5.74 4.93 -10.06
C TYR A 200 -5.93 6.04 -9.04
N TYR A 201 -6.63 5.74 -7.95
CA TYR A 201 -6.90 6.67 -6.87
C TYR A 201 -5.83 6.51 -5.79
N LEU A 202 -5.07 7.56 -5.53
CA LEU A 202 -3.89 7.55 -4.67
C LEU A 202 -4.08 8.53 -3.52
N ASP A 203 -3.50 8.26 -2.35
CA ASP A 203 -3.37 9.28 -1.30
C ASP A 203 -2.13 10.17 -1.51
N LYS A 204 -1.97 11.19 -0.66
CA LYS A 204 -0.82 12.11 -0.65
C LYS A 204 0.56 11.41 -0.61
N ALA A 205 0.64 10.20 -0.05
CA ALA A 205 1.88 9.44 0.01
C ALA A 205 2.10 8.56 -1.24
N GLY A 206 1.16 8.58 -2.19
CA GLY A 206 1.19 7.79 -3.41
C GLY A 206 0.70 6.35 -3.21
N PHE A 207 0.04 6.03 -2.09
CA PHE A 207 -0.52 4.69 -1.88
C PHE A 207 -1.85 4.53 -2.62
N LEU A 208 -1.98 3.43 -3.37
CA LEU A 208 -3.20 3.06 -4.05
C LEU A 208 -4.34 2.80 -3.07
N LYS A 209 -5.44 3.54 -3.22
CA LYS A 209 -6.70 3.36 -2.50
C LYS A 209 -7.71 2.60 -3.31
N GLY A 210 -7.76 2.86 -4.61
CA GLY A 210 -8.76 2.30 -5.50
C GLY A 210 -8.29 2.27 -6.94
N LYS A 211 -8.87 1.36 -7.71
CA LYS A 211 -8.65 1.33 -9.16
C LYS A 211 -9.94 0.96 -9.88
N SER A 212 -10.09 1.48 -11.07
CA SER A 212 -11.14 1.13 -12.02
C SER A 212 -10.63 1.30 -13.44
N SER A 213 -11.39 0.80 -14.43
CA SER A 213 -11.05 0.97 -15.84
C SER A 213 -12.29 1.11 -16.70
N GLU A 214 -12.11 1.71 -17.87
CA GLU A 214 -13.15 1.90 -18.88
C GLU A 214 -12.60 1.58 -20.27
N LEU A 215 -13.31 0.75 -21.04
CA LEU A 215 -12.95 0.38 -22.40
C LEU A 215 -13.91 1.06 -23.39
N ILE A 216 -13.37 1.88 -24.28
CA ILE A 216 -14.12 2.54 -25.35
C ILE A 216 -13.52 2.22 -26.71
N TYR A 217 -14.29 2.43 -27.77
CA TYR A 217 -13.80 2.38 -29.14
C TYR A 217 -13.85 3.79 -29.75
N VAL A 218 -12.69 4.27 -30.20
CA VAL A 218 -12.54 5.52 -30.93
C VAL A 218 -12.69 5.22 -32.42
N LYS A 219 -13.68 5.83 -33.08
CA LYS A 219 -13.96 5.59 -34.50
C LYS A 219 -12.90 6.24 -35.40
N SER A 220 -12.64 5.65 -36.56
CA SER A 220 -11.79 6.24 -37.59
C SER A 220 -12.31 7.61 -38.06
N ASN A 221 -11.40 8.51 -38.44
CA ASN A 221 -11.68 9.84 -38.97
C ASN A 221 -12.48 10.76 -38.02
N THR A 222 -12.25 10.64 -36.70
CA THR A 222 -12.98 11.42 -35.68
C THR A 222 -12.09 12.32 -34.82
N GLN A 223 -10.92 12.74 -35.31
CA GLN A 223 -9.98 13.58 -34.55
C GLN A 223 -10.55 14.96 -34.19
N HIS A 224 -11.57 15.40 -34.92
CA HIS A 224 -12.31 16.62 -34.63
C HIS A 224 -13.40 16.42 -33.56
N LEU A 225 -13.78 15.18 -33.25
CA LEU A 225 -14.77 14.85 -32.23
C LEU A 225 -14.13 14.68 -30.86
N THR A 226 -14.79 15.22 -29.83
CA THR A 226 -14.45 14.98 -28.43
C THR A 226 -15.24 13.78 -27.91
N TYR A 227 -14.53 12.80 -27.36
CA TYR A 227 -15.10 11.66 -26.65
C TYR A 227 -15.17 11.99 -25.16
N THR A 228 -16.32 11.75 -24.54
CA THR A 228 -16.49 11.88 -23.08
C THR A 228 -16.46 10.50 -22.45
N VAL A 229 -15.52 10.28 -21.54
CA VAL A 229 -15.39 9.03 -20.79
C VAL A 229 -15.64 9.33 -19.32
N GLN A 230 -16.50 8.55 -18.68
CA GLN A 230 -16.84 8.70 -17.28
C GLN A 230 -16.55 7.39 -16.55
N ASN A 231 -15.93 7.48 -15.38
CA ASN A 231 -15.69 6.33 -14.52
C ASN A 231 -15.59 6.81 -13.06
N GLY A 232 -15.49 5.90 -12.08
CA GLY A 232 -15.48 6.29 -10.68
C GLY A 232 -15.08 5.15 -9.75
N TRP A 233 -14.59 5.53 -8.57
CA TRP A 233 -14.31 4.58 -7.50
C TRP A 233 -14.81 5.12 -6.15
N GLY A 234 -15.31 4.21 -5.33
CA GLY A 234 -16.01 4.57 -4.10
C GLY A 234 -16.79 3.43 -3.49
N SER A 235 -17.75 3.80 -2.65
CA SER A 235 -18.67 2.91 -1.96
C SER A 235 -20.09 3.48 -2.08
N SER A 236 -21.10 2.61 -2.17
CA SER A 236 -22.51 3.04 -2.15
C SER A 236 -22.91 3.78 -0.87
N THR A 237 -22.16 3.55 0.22
CA THR A 237 -22.33 4.25 1.50
C THR A 237 -21.15 5.20 1.73
N PRO A 238 -21.40 6.48 2.09
CA PRO A 238 -20.35 7.43 2.44
C PRO A 238 -19.45 6.95 3.59
N GLY A 239 -18.25 7.53 3.69
CA GLY A 239 -17.29 7.27 4.78
C GLY A 239 -16.07 6.41 4.43
N LEU A 240 -15.98 5.94 3.18
CA LEU A 240 -14.78 5.30 2.64
C LEU A 240 -13.60 6.28 2.59
N TRP A 241 -13.84 7.47 2.06
CA TRP A 241 -12.86 8.54 1.97
C TRP A 241 -12.59 9.13 3.35
N LYS A 242 -11.34 9.51 3.63
CA LYS A 242 -10.91 10.10 4.92
C LYS A 242 -10.38 11.51 4.67
N ASN A 243 -10.27 12.31 5.74
CA ASN A 243 -9.72 13.66 5.60
C ASN A 243 -8.26 13.59 5.15
N ASN A 244 -8.00 13.89 3.88
CA ASN A 244 -6.68 13.80 3.25
C ASN A 244 -6.69 14.47 1.86
N TYR A 245 -5.49 14.59 1.29
CA TYR A 245 -5.31 14.87 -0.13
C TYR A 245 -5.14 13.58 -0.91
N TYR A 246 -5.73 13.57 -2.10
CA TYR A 246 -5.74 12.45 -3.01
C TYR A 246 -5.42 12.91 -4.44
N SER A 247 -5.06 11.96 -5.29
CA SER A 247 -5.06 12.14 -6.73
C SER A 247 -5.79 10.99 -7.41
N VAL A 248 -6.24 11.25 -8.64
CA VAL A 248 -6.62 10.21 -9.58
C VAL A 248 -5.75 10.33 -10.83
N ASP A 249 -4.99 9.27 -11.09
CA ASP A 249 -4.07 9.17 -12.21
C ASP A 249 -4.71 8.31 -13.30
N VAL A 250 -4.67 8.80 -14.54
CA VAL A 250 -5.32 8.18 -15.70
C VAL A 250 -4.26 7.63 -16.64
N TYR A 251 -4.29 6.32 -16.88
CA TYR A 251 -3.33 5.64 -17.74
C TYR A 251 -3.98 5.02 -18.96
N PHE A 252 -3.22 4.96 -20.05
CA PHE A 252 -3.53 4.18 -21.25
C PHE A 252 -2.26 3.49 -21.74
N MET A 253 -2.30 2.17 -21.92
CA MET A 253 -1.11 1.38 -22.29
C MET A 253 0.12 1.73 -21.44
N GLU A 254 -0.08 1.83 -20.12
CA GLU A 254 0.97 2.14 -19.12
C GLU A 254 1.55 3.57 -19.17
N ILE A 255 1.06 4.42 -20.06
CA ILE A 255 1.40 5.84 -20.13
C ILE A 255 0.44 6.64 -19.27
N LEU A 256 0.98 7.46 -18.37
CA LEU A 256 0.19 8.45 -17.63
C LEU A 256 -0.27 9.55 -18.59
N LEU A 257 -1.58 9.66 -18.79
CA LEU A 257 -2.18 10.66 -19.67
C LEU A 257 -2.61 11.93 -18.95
N ALA A 258 -3.09 11.81 -17.71
CA ALA A 258 -3.56 12.93 -16.91
C ALA A 258 -3.56 12.57 -15.41
N SER A 259 -3.48 13.59 -14.55
CA SER A 259 -3.71 13.46 -13.12
C SER A 259 -4.57 14.61 -12.63
N ALA A 260 -5.52 14.32 -11.73
CA ALA A 260 -6.30 15.33 -11.03
C ALA A 260 -6.16 15.14 -9.52
N THR A 261 -5.84 16.22 -8.80
CA THR A 261 -5.76 16.21 -7.34
C THR A 261 -7.07 16.69 -6.74
N PHE A 262 -7.43 16.13 -5.59
CA PHE A 262 -8.60 16.55 -4.83
C PHE A 262 -8.37 16.40 -3.33
N GLU A 263 -9.07 17.20 -2.55
CA GLU A 263 -9.12 17.10 -1.10
C GLU A 263 -10.42 16.41 -0.69
N VAL A 264 -10.38 15.60 0.36
CA VAL A 264 -11.57 15.18 1.08
C VAL A 264 -11.50 15.79 2.47
N GLY A 265 -12.58 16.44 2.90
CA GLY A 265 -12.66 17.08 4.22
C GLY A 265 -14.12 17.31 4.64
N ASP A 266 -14.36 18.27 5.52
CA ASP A 266 -15.69 18.46 6.12
C ASP A 266 -16.62 19.38 5.29
N THR A 267 -16.14 19.92 4.17
CA THR A 267 -16.87 20.87 3.31
C THR A 267 -16.73 20.53 1.84
N TRP A 268 -17.74 20.90 1.04
CA TRP A 268 -17.63 20.93 -0.42
C TRP A 268 -16.87 22.16 -0.89
N LYS A 269 -16.12 22.03 -1.99
CA LYS A 269 -15.65 23.18 -2.78
C LYS A 269 -15.82 22.85 -4.26
N GLU A 270 -16.76 23.55 -4.89
CA GLU A 270 -16.98 23.47 -6.33
C GLU A 270 -15.78 24.06 -7.07
N GLU A 271 -15.39 23.43 -8.17
CA GLU A 271 -14.35 23.92 -9.07
C GLU A 271 -15.00 24.71 -10.20
N THR A 272 -14.86 26.04 -10.18
CA THR A 272 -15.40 26.92 -11.20
C THR A 272 -14.48 27.08 -12.41
N ASN A 273 -13.21 26.71 -12.29
CA ASN A 273 -12.22 26.82 -13.37
C ASN A 273 -11.55 25.47 -13.63
N VAL A 274 -12.20 24.64 -14.45
CA VAL A 274 -11.58 23.43 -14.98
C VAL A 274 -10.52 23.84 -15.99
N LYS A 275 -9.28 24.00 -15.54
CA LYS A 275 -8.14 24.03 -16.46
C LYS A 275 -7.76 22.58 -16.77
N PRO A 276 -7.70 22.20 -18.05
CA PRO A 276 -7.03 20.97 -18.43
C PRO A 276 -5.62 21.02 -17.86
N VAL A 277 -5.22 19.99 -17.13
CA VAL A 277 -3.79 19.73 -16.99
C VAL A 277 -3.32 19.28 -18.37
N LYS A 278 -2.98 20.25 -19.24
CA LYS A 278 -2.40 19.93 -20.54
C LYS A 278 -1.09 19.22 -20.25
N VAL A 279 -0.97 18.00 -20.78
CA VAL A 279 0.26 17.20 -20.70
C VAL A 279 1.47 18.05 -21.10
N ASP A 280 1.32 18.91 -22.12
CA ASP A 280 2.38 19.75 -22.68
C ASP A 280 2.75 20.99 -21.83
N GLU A 281 1.83 21.56 -21.04
CA GLU A 281 2.11 22.69 -20.14
C GLU A 281 2.62 22.22 -18.75
N VAL A 282 2.54 20.91 -18.50
CA VAL A 282 3.20 20.21 -17.39
C VAL A 282 4.47 19.49 -17.83
N ILE A 283 4.93 19.72 -19.07
CA ILE A 283 6.33 19.53 -19.44
C ILE A 283 7.14 20.86 -19.36
N PRO A 284 7.29 21.54 -18.20
CA PRO A 284 8.65 21.78 -17.77
C PRO A 284 9.34 20.41 -17.66
N GLN A 285 10.62 20.36 -17.41
CA GLN A 285 11.17 19.22 -16.69
C GLN A 285 10.58 19.18 -15.26
N VAL A 286 9.26 19.10 -15.10
CA VAL A 286 8.65 18.40 -14.00
C VAL A 286 9.19 17.01 -14.24
N ASN A 287 10.22 16.68 -13.48
CA ASN A 287 10.38 15.36 -12.92
C ASN A 287 8.96 14.91 -12.52
N ILE A 288 8.25 14.27 -13.46
CA ILE A 288 7.58 13.03 -13.14
C ILE A 288 8.71 12.32 -12.42
N ALA A 289 8.68 12.30 -11.09
CA ALA A 289 9.38 11.22 -10.45
C ALA A 289 8.71 10.03 -11.15
N PRO A 290 9.42 9.25 -11.98
CA PRO A 290 8.95 7.89 -12.27
C PRO A 290 8.50 7.30 -10.93
N MET A 291 7.59 6.31 -10.89
CA MET A 291 7.44 5.48 -9.67
C MET A 291 8.83 5.36 -9.08
N PRO A 292 9.10 5.99 -7.91
CA PRO A 292 10.45 6.47 -7.59
C PRO A 292 11.34 5.29 -7.89
N THR A 293 12.28 5.47 -8.84
CA THR A 293 13.14 4.36 -9.26
C THR A 293 13.61 3.68 -7.98
N PRO A 294 13.84 2.35 -7.95
CA PRO A 294 14.30 1.70 -6.73
C PRO A 294 15.40 2.49 -6.01
N GLU A 295 16.24 3.18 -6.79
CA GLU A 295 17.21 4.19 -6.35
C GLU A 295 16.65 5.48 -5.72
N ILE A 296 15.68 6.20 -6.33
CA ILE A 296 15.02 7.37 -5.70
C ILE A 296 14.25 6.96 -4.44
N LEU A 297 13.56 5.82 -4.47
CA LEU A 297 12.82 5.27 -3.34
C LEU A 297 13.77 4.94 -2.18
N LEU A 298 14.92 4.33 -2.51
CA LEU A 298 16.01 4.06 -1.57
C LEU A 298 16.57 5.35 -0.98
N GLN A 299 16.91 6.34 -1.80
CA GLN A 299 17.46 7.62 -1.33
C GLN A 299 16.51 8.33 -0.37
N LYS A 300 15.21 8.44 -0.73
CA LYS A 300 14.20 9.06 0.14
C LYS A 300 14.05 8.31 1.46
N SER A 301 14.02 6.98 1.43
CA SER A 301 13.84 6.15 2.63
C SER A 301 15.07 6.18 3.54
N LEU A 302 16.28 6.23 2.97
CA LEU A 302 17.52 6.43 3.73
C LEU A 302 17.58 7.83 4.35
N ALA A 303 17.18 8.86 3.62
CA ALA A 303 17.07 10.21 4.18
C ALA A 303 16.06 10.24 5.34
N GLN A 304 14.91 9.58 5.17
CA GLN A 304 13.92 9.44 6.23
C GLN A 304 14.47 8.71 7.46
N LEU A 305 15.14 7.57 7.27
CA LEU A 305 15.79 6.83 8.36
C LEU A 305 16.82 7.71 9.11
N ASN A 306 17.69 8.39 8.36
CA ASN A 306 18.75 9.22 8.93
C ASN A 306 18.20 10.46 9.65
N SER A 307 17.04 10.97 9.23
CA SER A 307 16.33 12.09 9.88
C SER A 307 15.68 11.73 11.22
N LEU A 308 15.41 10.44 11.49
CA LEU A 308 14.88 10.02 12.78
C LEU A 308 15.87 10.36 13.89
N VAL A 309 15.39 10.84 15.03
CA VAL A 309 16.25 11.14 16.18
C VAL A 309 16.81 9.84 16.75
N GLY A 310 18.08 9.85 17.18
CA GLY A 310 18.77 8.69 17.75
C GLY A 310 19.07 7.54 16.78
N LEU A 311 19.00 6.30 17.27
CA LEU A 311 19.08 5.04 16.50
C LEU A 311 20.38 4.86 15.69
N ALA A 312 21.51 5.34 16.20
CA ALA A 312 22.80 5.29 15.50
C ALA A 312 23.22 3.86 15.11
N ASN A 313 23.00 2.89 16.00
CA ASN A 313 23.24 1.47 15.74
C ASN A 313 22.47 0.95 14.52
N ILE A 314 21.18 1.31 14.40
CA ILE A 314 20.32 0.88 13.28
C ILE A 314 20.73 1.58 11.99
N LYS A 315 20.99 2.89 12.05
CA LYS A 315 21.44 3.68 10.89
C LYS A 315 22.74 3.12 10.32
N ASN A 316 23.70 2.79 11.17
CA ASN A 316 24.99 2.24 10.74
C ASN A 316 24.80 0.89 10.04
N GLU A 317 24.08 -0.06 10.66
CA GLU A 317 23.81 -1.38 10.07
C GLU A 317 23.13 -1.27 8.69
N VAL A 318 22.14 -0.39 8.55
CA VAL A 318 21.43 -0.18 7.28
C VAL A 318 22.35 0.43 6.24
N ASN A 319 23.16 1.42 6.59
CA ASN A 319 24.11 2.03 5.66
C ASN A 319 25.21 1.05 5.22
N GLU A 320 25.68 0.18 6.11
CA GLU A 320 26.62 -0.91 5.78
C GLU A 320 25.99 -1.91 4.79
N MET A 321 24.76 -2.33 5.04
CA MET A 321 24.02 -3.20 4.12
C MET A 321 23.86 -2.57 2.74
N VAL A 322 23.46 -1.29 2.67
CA VAL A 322 23.34 -0.54 1.41
C VAL A 322 24.67 -0.55 0.66
N THR A 323 25.78 -0.32 1.37
CA THR A 323 27.13 -0.30 0.79
C THR A 323 27.50 -1.67 0.21
N LEU A 324 27.26 -2.76 0.95
CA LEU A 324 27.54 -4.12 0.51
C LEU A 324 26.68 -4.54 -0.70
N VAL A 325 25.39 -4.21 -0.70
CA VAL A 325 24.49 -4.52 -1.82
C VAL A 325 24.92 -3.79 -3.08
N LYS A 326 25.29 -2.50 -2.98
CA LYS A 326 25.83 -1.75 -4.12
C LYS A 326 27.07 -2.41 -4.69
N PHE A 327 28.03 -2.77 -3.84
CA PHE A 327 29.23 -3.50 -4.26
C PHE A 327 28.91 -4.84 -4.95
N TYR A 328 27.94 -5.61 -4.44
CA TYR A 328 27.53 -6.86 -5.08
C TYR A 328 26.89 -6.65 -6.45
N LYS A 329 26.05 -5.62 -6.59
CA LYS A 329 25.47 -5.23 -7.90
C LYS A 329 26.56 -4.83 -8.89
N GLU A 330 27.51 -3.99 -8.48
CA GLU A 330 28.63 -3.54 -9.32
C GLU A 330 29.54 -4.70 -9.78
N THR A 331 29.77 -5.67 -8.89
CA THR A 331 30.64 -6.82 -9.17
C THR A 331 29.89 -8.01 -9.79
N GLY A 332 28.59 -7.87 -10.08
CA GLY A 332 27.76 -8.94 -10.65
C GLY A 332 27.58 -10.16 -9.73
N LYS A 333 27.82 -10.02 -8.42
CA LYS A 333 27.66 -11.10 -7.44
C LYS A 333 26.20 -11.19 -7.00
N ASP A 334 25.65 -12.40 -6.97
CA ASP A 334 24.35 -12.64 -6.34
C ASP A 334 24.40 -12.27 -4.85
N PHE A 335 23.35 -11.57 -4.39
CA PHE A 335 23.19 -11.07 -3.04
C PHE A 335 21.84 -11.39 -2.41
N LEU A 336 20.88 -11.95 -3.16
CA LEU A 336 19.49 -12.12 -2.71
C LEU A 336 19.37 -13.01 -1.46
N ASN A 337 20.29 -13.96 -1.29
CA ASN A 337 20.32 -14.89 -0.15
C ASN A 337 21.49 -14.64 0.83
N LYS A 338 22.23 -13.55 0.65
CA LYS A 338 23.39 -13.23 1.50
C LYS A 338 23.04 -12.47 2.77
N PHE A 339 21.84 -11.88 2.83
CA PHE A 339 21.38 -11.12 3.97
C PHE A 339 20.23 -11.86 4.65
N SER A 340 20.36 -12.07 5.96
CA SER A 340 19.19 -12.40 6.78
C SER A 340 18.30 -11.15 6.85
N LEU A 341 17.02 -11.36 6.50
CA LEU A 341 15.95 -10.36 6.53
C LEU A 341 15.04 -10.52 7.75
N HIS A 342 15.28 -11.57 8.54
CA HIS A 342 14.55 -11.82 9.77
C HIS A 342 15.26 -11.11 10.91
N SER A 343 14.53 -10.41 11.76
CA SER A 343 15.14 -9.57 12.79
C SER A 343 14.28 -9.43 14.04
N VAL A 344 14.94 -9.18 15.16
CA VAL A 344 14.32 -8.94 16.47
C VAL A 344 14.45 -7.47 16.82
N PHE A 345 13.33 -6.80 17.09
CA PHE A 345 13.28 -5.40 17.49
C PHE A 345 12.95 -5.31 18.98
N THR A 346 13.91 -4.90 19.80
CA THR A 346 13.72 -4.81 21.26
C THR A 346 13.77 -3.37 21.73
N GLY A 347 12.78 -2.94 22.49
CA GLY A 347 12.78 -1.63 23.16
C GLY A 347 11.41 -1.24 23.68
N ASN A 348 11.35 -0.17 24.47
CA ASN A 348 10.12 0.29 25.11
C ASN A 348 9.10 0.87 24.12
N LEU A 349 7.90 1.20 24.61
CA LEU A 349 6.87 1.84 23.80
C LEU A 349 7.36 3.20 23.28
N GLY A 350 7.02 3.52 22.02
CA GLY A 350 7.31 4.83 21.44
C GLY A 350 8.78 5.10 21.08
N THR A 351 9.63 4.06 21.00
CA THR A 351 11.03 4.16 20.54
C THR A 351 11.21 4.08 19.02
N GLY A 352 10.12 3.92 18.26
CA GLY A 352 10.15 3.98 16.78
C GLY A 352 10.23 2.64 16.04
N LYS A 353 10.05 1.50 16.72
CA LYS A 353 10.10 0.13 16.13
C LYS A 353 9.29 -0.01 14.83
N THR A 354 7.97 0.24 14.87
CA THR A 354 7.09 0.17 13.68
C THR A 354 7.51 1.15 12.59
N THR A 355 7.90 2.38 12.97
CA THR A 355 8.33 3.41 12.01
C THR A 355 9.57 2.95 11.24
N VAL A 356 10.56 2.40 11.93
CA VAL A 356 11.77 1.84 11.31
C VAL A 356 11.44 0.62 10.45
N ALA A 357 10.59 -0.29 10.91
CA ALA A 357 10.19 -1.46 10.12
C ALA A 357 9.53 -1.05 8.79
N ARG A 358 8.68 -0.02 8.81
CA ARG A 358 8.05 0.54 7.60
C ARG A 358 9.06 1.19 6.66
N ILE A 359 10.08 1.86 7.18
CA ILE A 359 11.14 2.44 6.35
C ILE A 359 12.02 1.33 5.76
N LEU A 360 12.33 0.29 6.54
CA LEU A 360 13.12 -0.86 6.07
C LEU A 360 12.43 -1.63 4.95
N SER A 361 11.10 -1.80 4.98
CA SER A 361 10.40 -2.49 3.88
C SER A 361 10.61 -1.76 2.55
N VAL A 362 10.59 -0.42 2.59
CA VAL A 362 10.82 0.43 1.42
C VAL A 362 12.30 0.41 1.00
N ILE A 363 13.24 0.42 1.95
CA ILE A 363 14.69 0.28 1.68
C ILE A 363 15.00 -1.06 1.01
N TYR A 364 14.46 -2.17 1.51
CA TYR A 364 14.69 -3.51 0.93
C TYR A 364 14.15 -3.62 -0.48
N LYS A 365 12.99 -3.02 -0.77
CA LYS A 365 12.50 -2.85 -2.15
C LYS A 365 13.47 -2.03 -3.00
N GLY A 366 13.91 -0.88 -2.49
CA GLY A 366 14.81 0.01 -3.22
C GLY A 366 16.17 -0.64 -3.54
N LEU A 367 16.64 -1.51 -2.66
CA LEU A 367 17.83 -2.33 -2.86
C LEU A 367 17.60 -3.53 -3.78
N GLY A 368 16.35 -3.89 -4.10
CA GLY A 368 16.00 -5.08 -4.87
C GLY A 368 16.23 -6.39 -4.09
N ILE A 369 16.28 -6.31 -2.76
CA ILE A 369 16.34 -7.48 -1.87
C ILE A 369 14.96 -8.14 -1.78
N LEU A 370 13.92 -7.31 -1.70
CA LEU A 370 12.52 -7.72 -1.66
C LEU A 370 11.78 -7.19 -2.89
N GLU A 371 10.85 -7.98 -3.42
CA GLU A 371 10.07 -7.67 -4.62
C GLU A 371 9.14 -6.46 -4.40
N LYS A 372 8.59 -6.33 -3.18
CA LYS A 372 7.64 -5.31 -2.75
C LYS A 372 8.19 -4.55 -1.54
N GLY A 373 7.57 -3.40 -1.25
CA GLY A 373 8.04 -2.47 -0.21
C GLY A 373 7.02 -2.21 0.89
N HIS A 374 6.02 -3.10 1.02
CA HIS A 374 4.94 -2.96 1.99
C HIS A 374 5.27 -3.64 3.32
N LEU A 375 4.61 -3.16 4.36
CA LEU A 375 4.68 -3.70 5.72
C LEU A 375 3.28 -4.22 6.08
N VAL A 376 3.19 -5.48 6.51
CA VAL A 376 1.99 -6.05 7.10
C VAL A 376 2.21 -6.13 8.61
N GLU A 377 1.43 -5.36 9.37
CA GLU A 377 1.53 -5.29 10.82
C GLU A 377 0.50 -6.24 11.44
N VAL A 378 0.94 -7.08 12.38
CA VAL A 378 0.12 -8.10 13.05
C VAL A 378 0.48 -8.21 14.52
N ASP A 379 -0.46 -8.74 15.31
CA ASP A 379 -0.31 -9.09 16.72
C ASP A 379 -0.84 -10.51 16.97
N ARG A 380 -0.92 -10.93 18.25
CA ARG A 380 -1.47 -12.25 18.61
C ARG A 380 -2.92 -12.41 18.14
N GLU A 381 -3.78 -11.40 18.31
CA GLU A 381 -5.19 -11.48 17.93
C GLU A 381 -5.37 -11.66 16.41
N THR A 382 -4.45 -11.10 15.63
CA THR A 382 -4.44 -11.20 14.18
C THR A 382 -3.94 -12.57 13.70
N LEU A 383 -3.02 -13.21 14.41
CA LEU A 383 -2.42 -14.48 14.00
C LEU A 383 -3.15 -15.70 14.54
N VAL A 384 -3.65 -15.62 15.78
CA VAL A 384 -4.26 -16.74 16.49
C VAL A 384 -5.78 -16.75 16.29
N ALA A 385 -6.35 -17.93 16.05
CA ALA A 385 -7.79 -18.14 15.94
C ALA A 385 -8.36 -18.69 17.26
N GLY A 386 -9.67 -18.50 17.47
CA GLY A 386 -10.36 -19.02 18.67
C GLY A 386 -10.71 -20.52 18.61
N PHE A 387 -10.49 -21.18 17.46
CA PHE A 387 -10.86 -22.57 17.22
C PHE A 387 -9.65 -23.39 16.75
N ILE A 388 -9.60 -24.66 17.17
CA ILE A 388 -8.53 -25.63 16.87
C ILE A 388 -8.34 -25.75 15.34
N GLY A 389 -7.09 -25.71 14.87
CA GLY A 389 -6.71 -25.94 13.47
C GLY A 389 -6.89 -24.74 12.52
N GLN A 390 -7.45 -23.62 12.99
CA GLN A 390 -7.59 -22.41 12.17
C GLN A 390 -6.40 -21.44 12.28
N THR A 391 -5.57 -21.58 13.31
CA THR A 391 -4.45 -20.66 13.57
C THR A 391 -3.38 -20.75 12.49
N ALA A 392 -3.01 -21.96 12.05
CA ALA A 392 -2.08 -22.12 10.92
C ALA A 392 -2.58 -21.44 9.64
N ILE A 393 -3.89 -21.56 9.32
CA ILE A 393 -4.49 -20.96 8.13
C ILE A 393 -4.45 -19.43 8.23
N LYS A 394 -4.89 -18.88 9.36
CA LYS A 394 -4.93 -17.44 9.61
C LYS A 394 -3.53 -16.81 9.59
N THR A 395 -2.56 -17.49 10.20
CA THR A 395 -1.15 -17.08 10.23
C THR A 395 -0.55 -17.13 8.82
N LYS A 396 -0.79 -18.23 8.07
CA LYS A 396 -0.32 -18.35 6.69
C LYS A 396 -0.91 -17.28 5.78
N ALA A 397 -2.19 -16.94 5.92
CA ALA A 397 -2.81 -15.88 5.12
C ALA A 397 -2.10 -14.52 5.31
N LYS A 398 -1.66 -14.21 6.54
CA LYS A 398 -0.88 -12.99 6.83
C LYS A 398 0.55 -13.05 6.31
N LEU A 399 1.17 -14.23 6.36
CA LEU A 399 2.48 -14.46 5.73
C LEU A 399 2.40 -14.30 4.19
N ASP A 400 1.37 -14.83 3.56
CA ASP A 400 1.12 -14.69 2.12
C ASP A 400 0.83 -13.24 1.73
N GLU A 401 0.09 -12.49 2.56
CA GLU A 401 -0.12 -11.04 2.41
C GLU A 401 1.22 -10.27 2.47
N ALA A 402 2.13 -10.69 3.34
CA ALA A 402 3.44 -10.08 3.53
C ALA A 402 4.49 -10.54 2.50
N LEU A 403 4.20 -11.52 1.65
CA LEU A 403 5.16 -12.05 0.68
C LEU A 403 5.63 -10.98 -0.31
N GLY A 404 6.95 -10.91 -0.48
CA GLY A 404 7.64 -9.85 -1.20
C GLY A 404 7.89 -8.60 -0.34
N GLY A 405 7.38 -8.51 0.89
CA GLY A 405 7.54 -7.37 1.80
C GLY A 405 8.00 -7.81 3.20
N ILE A 406 7.58 -7.07 4.23
CA ILE A 406 7.90 -7.40 5.63
C ILE A 406 6.61 -7.73 6.41
N LEU A 407 6.62 -8.85 7.14
CA LEU A 407 5.67 -9.11 8.23
C LEU A 407 6.26 -8.57 9.53
N PHE A 408 5.55 -7.67 10.20
CA PHE A 408 5.93 -7.15 11.52
C PHE A 408 4.97 -7.67 12.58
N VAL A 409 5.49 -8.47 13.50
CA VAL A 409 4.74 -9.06 14.60
C VAL A 409 5.03 -8.26 15.87
N ASP A 410 4.10 -7.40 16.26
CA ASP A 410 4.23 -6.64 17.50
C ASP A 410 3.90 -7.51 18.71
N GLU A 411 4.56 -7.22 19.82
CA GLU A 411 4.49 -7.98 21.07
C GLU A 411 4.56 -9.51 20.86
N ALA A 412 5.50 -9.96 20.04
CA ALA A 412 5.60 -11.35 19.58
C ALA A 412 5.73 -12.38 20.72
N TYR A 413 6.29 -11.97 21.86
CA TYR A 413 6.39 -12.77 23.07
C TYR A 413 5.03 -13.28 23.58
N SER A 414 3.95 -12.55 23.27
CA SER A 414 2.58 -12.99 23.57
C SER A 414 2.24 -14.32 22.89
N LEU A 415 2.87 -14.69 21.76
CA LEU A 415 2.67 -15.96 21.08
C LEU A 415 3.25 -17.17 21.84
N ALA A 416 4.31 -16.97 22.63
CA ALA A 416 4.98 -18.03 23.38
C ALA A 416 4.49 -18.17 24.83
N SER A 417 3.53 -17.36 25.25
CA SER A 417 3.09 -17.31 26.65
C SER A 417 2.41 -18.61 27.10
N HIS A 418 3.13 -19.42 27.89
CA HIS A 418 2.60 -20.58 28.58
C HIS A 418 1.79 -20.13 29.81
N GLY A 419 0.45 -20.12 29.75
CA GLY A 419 -0.28 -19.82 30.97
C GLY A 419 -1.80 -19.63 31.00
N LEU A 420 -2.55 -19.78 29.90
CA LEU A 420 -4.00 -19.45 29.95
C LEU A 420 -4.98 -20.57 29.58
N SER A 421 -4.56 -21.72 29.05
CA SER A 421 -5.40 -22.94 28.94
C SER A 421 -4.62 -24.12 28.36
N GLU A 422 -5.17 -25.34 28.47
CA GLU A 422 -4.68 -26.58 27.82
C GLU A 422 -4.63 -26.53 26.27
N ASN A 423 -5.03 -25.41 25.64
CA ASN A 423 -5.09 -25.22 24.18
C ASN A 423 -4.32 -23.95 23.74
N ASP A 424 -2.99 -23.95 23.84
CA ASP A 424 -2.16 -22.81 23.42
C ASP A 424 -1.89 -22.80 21.90
N PHE A 425 -2.80 -22.18 21.16
CA PHE A 425 -2.69 -22.00 19.71
C PHE A 425 -1.56 -21.04 19.28
N GLY A 426 -0.92 -20.33 20.20
CA GLY A 426 0.21 -19.44 19.87
C GLY A 426 1.43 -20.20 19.34
N GLN A 427 1.68 -21.40 19.86
CA GLN A 427 2.75 -22.29 19.38
C GLN A 427 2.52 -22.75 17.94
N GLU A 428 1.26 -22.94 17.53
CA GLU A 428 0.90 -23.29 16.15
C GLU A 428 1.24 -22.15 15.17
N ALA A 429 1.01 -20.89 15.58
CA ALA A 429 1.41 -19.72 14.81
C ALA A 429 2.94 -19.64 14.67
N ILE A 430 3.69 -19.84 15.76
CA ILE A 430 5.17 -19.87 15.75
C ILE A 430 5.68 -20.96 14.80
N ALA A 431 5.16 -22.18 14.91
CA ALA A 431 5.55 -23.28 14.03
C ALA A 431 5.28 -22.98 12.56
N THR A 432 4.13 -22.35 12.27
CA THR A 432 3.75 -21.92 10.91
C THR A 432 4.72 -20.86 10.37
N ILE A 433 5.08 -19.86 11.19
CA ILE A 433 6.06 -18.83 10.82
C ILE A 433 7.42 -19.47 10.53
N LEU A 434 7.94 -20.31 11.42
CA LEU A 434 9.24 -20.97 11.26
C LEU A 434 9.32 -21.83 9.99
N LYS A 435 8.26 -22.56 9.68
CA LYS A 435 8.17 -23.32 8.43
C LYS A 435 8.15 -22.40 7.21
N TYR A 436 7.36 -21.33 7.25
CA TYR A 436 7.25 -20.39 6.15
C TYR A 436 8.56 -19.64 5.87
N MET A 437 9.33 -19.31 6.92
CA MET A 437 10.67 -18.73 6.81
C MET A 437 11.63 -19.62 6.01
N GLU A 438 11.51 -20.94 6.20
CA GLU A 438 12.34 -21.92 5.47
C GLU A 438 11.90 -22.02 4.00
N ASP A 439 10.59 -22.19 3.78
CA ASP A 439 10.02 -22.41 2.45
C ASP A 439 10.16 -21.17 1.53
N ASN A 440 10.26 -19.96 2.10
CA ASN A 440 10.26 -18.68 1.37
C ASN A 440 11.49 -17.81 1.66
N ARG A 441 12.64 -18.44 1.93
CA ARG A 441 13.90 -17.73 2.17
C ARG A 441 14.21 -16.72 1.06
N GLY A 442 14.60 -15.50 1.46
CA GLY A 442 14.95 -14.40 0.55
C GLY A 442 13.74 -13.71 -0.11
N LYS A 443 12.51 -14.17 0.14
CA LYS A 443 11.28 -13.60 -0.46
C LYS A 443 10.43 -12.80 0.53
N ILE A 444 10.76 -12.82 1.82
CA ILE A 444 10.01 -12.16 2.88
C ILE A 444 10.95 -11.76 4.03
N GLY A 445 10.77 -10.57 4.59
CA GLY A 445 11.33 -10.18 5.88
C GLY A 445 10.34 -10.45 7.00
N ILE A 446 10.80 -10.96 8.14
CA ILE A 446 9.94 -11.14 9.31
C ILE A 446 10.61 -10.43 10.48
N ILE A 447 9.92 -9.46 11.05
CA ILE A 447 10.40 -8.69 12.20
C ILE A 447 9.50 -9.03 13.38
N VAL A 448 10.09 -9.53 14.46
CA VAL A 448 9.40 -9.74 15.74
C VAL A 448 9.80 -8.63 16.70
N ALA A 449 8.83 -7.99 17.34
CA ALA A 449 9.07 -6.84 18.19
C ALA A 449 8.48 -7.01 19.60
N GLY A 450 9.08 -6.34 20.57
CA GLY A 450 8.57 -6.31 21.95
C GLY A 450 9.53 -5.67 22.94
N TYR A 451 9.23 -5.82 24.23
CA TYR A 451 10.09 -5.38 25.32
C TYR A 451 11.35 -6.27 25.41
N PRO A 452 12.50 -5.71 25.81
CA PRO A 452 13.78 -6.43 25.81
C PRO A 452 13.73 -7.78 26.51
N ASP A 453 13.28 -7.82 27.77
CA ASP A 453 13.29 -9.05 28.58
C ASP A 453 12.32 -10.09 28.03
N ASN A 454 11.09 -9.69 27.68
CA ASN A 454 10.10 -10.59 27.11
C ASN A 454 10.55 -11.17 25.76
N MET A 455 11.23 -10.39 24.94
CA MET A 455 11.76 -10.87 23.66
C MET A 455 12.93 -11.82 23.85
N GLN A 456 13.74 -11.63 24.89
CA GLN A 456 14.80 -12.56 25.24
C GLN A 456 14.21 -13.94 25.61
N ASP A 457 13.14 -13.96 26.41
CA ASP A 457 12.41 -15.19 26.76
C ASP A 457 11.75 -15.82 25.53
N PHE A 458 11.09 -15.02 24.69
CA PHE A 458 10.46 -15.48 23.45
C PHE A 458 11.45 -16.19 22.53
N ILE A 459 12.60 -15.58 22.26
CA ILE A 459 13.62 -16.17 21.39
C ILE A 459 14.20 -17.45 22.00
N ASN A 460 14.37 -17.50 23.33
CA ASN A 460 14.88 -18.68 24.03
C ASN A 460 13.83 -19.80 24.17
N SER A 461 12.53 -19.50 23.98
CA SER A 461 11.44 -20.48 24.11
C SER A 461 11.49 -21.58 23.04
N ASN A 462 12.09 -21.32 21.87
CA ASN A 462 12.18 -22.27 20.78
C ASN A 462 13.53 -22.16 20.05
N PRO A 463 14.35 -23.25 19.99
CA PRO A 463 15.62 -23.23 19.28
C PRO A 463 15.54 -22.79 17.82
N GLY A 464 14.42 -23.05 17.15
CA GLY A 464 14.17 -22.64 15.76
C GLY A 464 13.99 -21.13 15.59
N LEU A 465 13.48 -20.42 16.61
CA LEU A 465 13.45 -18.95 16.63
C LEU A 465 14.88 -18.41 16.72
N ARG A 466 15.65 -18.88 17.71
CA ARG A 466 17.05 -18.46 17.91
C ARG A 466 17.93 -18.71 16.68
N SER A 467 17.71 -19.79 15.94
CA SER A 467 18.51 -20.11 14.75
C SER A 467 18.17 -19.25 13.53
N ARG A 468 16.93 -18.76 13.42
CA ARG A 468 16.44 -18.02 12.23
C ARG A 468 16.41 -16.50 12.44
N PHE A 469 16.32 -16.04 13.68
CA PHE A 469 16.42 -14.64 14.05
C PHE A 469 17.83 -14.35 14.59
N ASP A 470 18.74 -14.05 13.68
CA ASP A 470 20.17 -13.82 13.94
C ASP A 470 20.54 -12.34 14.04
N LYS A 471 19.63 -11.42 13.69
CA LYS A 471 19.80 -9.97 13.80
C LYS A 471 18.96 -9.34 14.89
N TYR A 472 19.58 -8.54 15.74
CA TYR A 472 18.96 -7.88 16.88
C TYR A 472 19.15 -6.37 16.77
N PHE A 473 18.04 -5.64 16.73
CA PHE A 473 18.02 -4.19 16.74
C PHE A 473 17.48 -3.70 18.07
N GLN A 474 18.35 -3.04 18.84
CA GLN A 474 17.97 -2.40 20.09
C GLN A 474 17.52 -0.96 19.83
N PHE A 475 16.36 -0.62 20.38
CA PHE A 475 15.74 0.69 20.35
C PHE A 475 15.79 1.28 21.77
N PRO A 476 16.87 2.01 22.12
CA PRO A 476 17.00 2.60 23.45
C PRO A 476 15.96 3.69 23.68
N ASP A 477 15.70 3.99 24.96
CA ASP A 477 14.90 5.15 25.33
C ASP A 477 15.59 6.44 24.86
N TYR A 478 14.79 7.41 24.43
CA TYR A 478 15.31 8.72 24.04
C TYR A 478 15.86 9.46 25.25
N ASN A 479 17.08 9.98 25.14
CA ASN A 479 17.63 10.88 26.16
C ASN A 479 16.90 12.24 26.14
N PRO A 480 17.06 13.09 27.16
CA PRO A 480 16.33 14.37 27.23
C PRO A 480 16.57 15.29 26.03
N GLU A 481 17.78 15.30 25.46
CA GLU A 481 18.12 16.08 24.27
C GLU A 481 17.36 15.58 23.04
N GLU A 482 17.27 14.25 22.87
CA GLU A 482 16.52 13.59 21.81
C GLU A 482 15.00 13.80 21.98
N MET A 483 14.49 13.69 23.21
CA MET A 483 13.08 13.99 23.53
C MET A 483 12.73 15.44 23.19
N TRP A 484 13.63 16.39 23.49
CA TRP A 484 13.44 17.79 23.13
C TRP A 484 13.49 18.03 21.62
N ALA A 485 14.38 17.34 20.90
CA ALA A 485 14.41 17.39 19.44
C ALA A 485 13.10 16.90 18.82
N ILE A 486 12.53 15.80 19.36
CA ILE A 486 11.21 15.29 18.98
C ILE A 486 10.12 16.32 19.30
N ALA A 487 10.13 16.90 20.50
CA ALA A 487 9.14 17.92 20.90
C ALA A 487 9.17 19.13 19.95
N SER A 488 10.37 19.62 19.63
CA SER A 488 10.60 20.75 18.72
C SER A 488 10.06 20.46 17.31
N ALA A 489 10.29 19.25 16.79
CA ALA A 489 9.75 18.83 15.49
C ALA A 489 8.20 18.77 15.49
N LEU A 490 7.60 18.33 16.60
CA LEU A 490 6.15 18.30 16.76
C LEU A 490 5.56 19.71 16.86
N PHE A 491 6.16 20.61 17.64
CA PHE A 491 5.76 22.02 17.69
C PHE A 491 5.83 22.71 16.32
N ASN A 492 6.91 22.47 15.56
CA ASN A 492 7.03 22.98 14.20
C ASN A 492 5.92 22.47 13.26
N THR A 493 5.46 21.23 13.44
CA THR A 493 4.35 20.67 12.65
C THR A 493 3.03 21.38 12.94
N GLU A 494 2.85 21.85 14.18
CA GLU A 494 1.71 22.66 14.63
C GLU A 494 1.88 24.16 14.33
N ASN A 495 2.98 24.56 13.67
CA ASN A 495 3.35 25.95 13.38
C ASN A 495 3.47 26.86 14.62
N VAL A 496 3.87 26.28 15.75
CA VAL A 496 4.08 27.01 17.01
C VAL A 496 5.50 26.80 17.53
N THR A 497 6.01 27.77 18.27
CA THR A 497 7.33 27.70 18.90
C THR A 497 7.21 28.12 20.37
N PRO A 498 7.65 27.30 21.34
CA PRO A 498 7.75 27.74 22.72
C PRO A 498 8.80 28.84 22.88
N ASN A 499 8.47 29.87 23.65
CA ASN A 499 9.44 30.90 24.01
C ASN A 499 10.53 30.33 24.94
N GLU A 500 11.54 31.12 25.26
CA GLU A 500 12.70 30.67 26.06
C GLU A 500 12.28 30.11 27.42
N THR A 501 11.37 30.79 28.14
CA THR A 501 10.90 30.35 29.45
C THR A 501 10.09 29.05 29.42
N ALA A 502 9.22 28.89 28.42
CA ALA A 502 8.43 27.67 28.23
C ALA A 502 9.34 26.50 27.79
N SER A 503 10.30 26.77 26.92
CA SER A 503 11.29 25.78 26.47
C SER A 503 12.12 25.25 27.64
N ALA A 504 12.66 26.15 28.47
CA ALA A 504 13.44 25.75 29.64
C ALA A 504 12.63 24.90 30.64
N HIS A 505 11.37 25.27 30.85
CA HIS A 505 10.45 24.50 31.72
C HIS A 505 10.20 23.10 31.17
N LEU A 506 9.86 22.98 29.88
CA LEU A 506 9.62 21.69 29.22
C LEU A 506 10.88 20.82 29.19
N VAL A 507 12.06 21.37 28.91
CA VAL A 507 13.33 20.61 28.94
C VAL A 507 13.59 20.03 30.33
N ASN A 508 13.37 20.79 31.39
CA ASN A 508 13.51 20.29 32.76
C ASN A 508 12.51 19.17 33.07
N TYR A 509 11.27 19.31 32.60
CA TYR A 509 10.26 18.26 32.73
C TYR A 509 10.64 16.97 31.98
N LEU A 510 11.15 17.08 30.76
CA LEU A 510 11.62 15.93 29.97
C LEU A 510 12.82 15.23 30.63
N LYS A 511 13.75 15.99 31.24
CA LYS A 511 14.85 15.43 32.04
C LYS A 511 14.32 14.64 33.23
N TRP A 512 13.38 15.21 33.97
CA TRP A 512 12.74 14.53 35.10
C TRP A 512 12.02 13.24 34.67
N LEU A 513 11.27 13.28 33.56
CA LEU A 513 10.62 12.08 32.99
C LEU A 513 11.64 10.98 32.66
N TYR A 514 12.78 11.35 32.09
CA TYR A 514 13.85 10.41 31.77
C TYR A 514 14.47 9.79 33.03
N GLU A 515 14.69 10.58 34.09
CA GLU A 515 15.22 10.10 35.36
C GLU A 515 14.25 9.18 36.12
N GLN A 516 12.95 9.42 36.00
CA GLN A 516 11.89 8.63 36.65
C GLN A 516 11.37 7.46 35.80
N ARG A 517 11.98 7.20 34.64
CA ARG A 517 11.49 6.19 33.69
C ARG A 517 11.57 4.78 34.27
N ASP A 518 10.59 3.97 33.90
CA ASP A 518 10.55 2.53 34.17
C ASP A 518 10.56 1.73 32.85
N GLU A 519 10.42 0.41 32.95
CA GLU A 519 10.32 -0.50 31.81
C GLU A 519 9.14 -0.22 30.86
N ASN A 520 8.14 0.56 31.30
CA ASN A 520 6.95 0.91 30.53
C ASN A 520 6.98 2.34 30.00
N PHE A 521 8.16 2.99 30.00
CA PHE A 521 8.30 4.36 29.56
C PHE A 521 7.87 4.58 28.10
N GLY A 522 6.99 5.57 27.88
CA GLY A 522 6.34 5.80 26.59
C GLY A 522 7.15 6.58 25.54
N ASN A 523 8.34 7.09 25.87
CA ASN A 523 9.25 7.77 24.93
C ASN A 523 8.55 8.84 24.07
N ALA A 524 8.66 8.78 22.74
CA ALA A 524 8.07 9.74 21.83
C ALA A 524 6.53 9.82 21.94
N ARG A 525 5.88 8.76 22.43
CA ARG A 525 4.43 8.79 22.74
C ARG A 525 4.14 9.74 23.89
N THR A 526 4.96 9.70 24.95
CA THR A 526 4.86 10.64 26.08
C THR A 526 5.16 12.06 25.63
N VAL A 527 6.23 12.27 24.85
CA VAL A 527 6.57 13.59 24.29
C VAL A 527 5.42 14.16 23.46
N ARG A 528 4.78 13.33 22.62
CA ARG A 528 3.62 13.76 21.82
C ARG A 528 2.42 14.16 22.68
N GLN A 529 2.18 13.46 23.78
CA GLN A 529 1.12 13.82 24.73
C GLN A 529 1.40 15.16 25.40
N VAL A 530 2.63 15.40 25.83
CA VAL A 530 3.07 16.68 26.41
C VAL A 530 2.85 17.81 25.39
N VAL A 531 3.37 17.67 24.18
CA VAL A 531 3.22 18.69 23.11
C VAL A 531 1.75 18.96 22.80
N ALA A 532 0.93 17.92 22.66
CA ALA A 532 -0.49 18.07 22.37
C ALA A 532 -1.23 18.86 23.47
N GLU A 533 -0.89 18.62 24.74
CA GLU A 533 -1.48 19.36 25.85
C GLU A 533 -0.98 20.81 25.89
N CYS A 534 0.31 21.07 25.63
CA CYS A 534 0.82 22.45 25.48
C CYS A 534 0.05 23.24 24.40
N VAL A 535 -0.17 22.63 23.23
CA VAL A 535 -0.90 23.24 22.10
C VAL A 535 -2.37 23.46 22.47
N LYS A 536 -3.00 22.51 23.15
CA LYS A 536 -4.36 22.65 23.68
C LYS A 536 -4.45 23.83 24.65
N ASN A 537 -3.52 23.96 25.60
CA ASN A 537 -3.50 25.05 26.57
C ASN A 537 -3.32 26.41 25.90
N GLN A 538 -2.42 26.50 24.92
CA GLN A 538 -2.25 27.70 24.09
C GLN A 538 -3.55 28.04 23.34
N ASN A 539 -4.22 27.06 22.74
CA ASN A 539 -5.48 27.26 22.05
C ASN A 539 -6.59 27.75 23.00
N LEU A 540 -6.67 27.21 24.22
CA LEU A 540 -7.63 27.65 25.25
C LEU A 540 -7.35 29.10 25.69
N ARG A 541 -6.08 29.45 25.92
CA ARG A 541 -5.66 30.82 26.22
C ARG A 541 -6.05 31.78 25.10
N LEU A 542 -5.75 31.44 23.84
CA LEU A 542 -6.09 32.27 22.68
C LEU A 542 -7.61 32.38 22.49
N ALA A 543 -8.35 31.30 22.75
CA ALA A 543 -9.81 31.31 22.67
C ALA A 543 -10.46 32.29 23.66
N ALA A 544 -9.87 32.46 24.85
CA ALA A 544 -10.34 33.42 25.86
C ALA A 544 -10.08 34.90 25.49
N ILE A 545 -9.23 35.16 24.48
CA ILE A 545 -8.92 36.51 24.00
C ILE A 545 -9.88 36.88 22.87
N ALA A 546 -10.44 38.10 22.90
CA ALA A 546 -11.27 38.64 21.84
C ALA A 546 -10.55 38.56 20.48
N LYS A 547 -11.26 38.20 19.41
CA LYS A 547 -10.67 37.90 18.09
C LYS A 547 -9.80 39.04 17.57
N GLU A 548 -10.20 40.27 17.83
CA GLU A 548 -9.56 41.51 17.39
C GLU A 548 -8.21 41.74 18.08
N ASN A 549 -7.99 41.12 19.24
CA ASN A 549 -6.79 41.27 20.06
C ASN A 549 -5.80 40.11 19.89
N ARG A 550 -6.07 39.14 19.00
CA ARG A 550 -5.17 38.02 18.72
C ARG A 550 -4.15 38.43 17.66
N THR A 551 -2.87 38.40 17.99
CA THR A 551 -1.80 38.66 17.03
C THR A 551 -1.24 37.36 16.44
N THR A 552 -0.67 37.42 15.25
CA THR A 552 0.02 36.27 14.62
C THR A 552 1.16 35.75 15.49
N GLU A 553 1.88 36.64 16.18
CA GLU A 553 2.93 36.27 17.13
C GLU A 553 2.36 35.41 18.27
N MET A 554 1.24 35.82 18.87
CA MET A 554 0.58 35.05 19.94
C MET A 554 0.07 33.68 19.45
N MET A 555 -0.40 33.60 18.21
CA MET A 555 -0.86 32.36 17.58
C MET A 555 0.30 31.39 17.31
N ASN A 556 1.50 31.90 17.09
CA ASN A 556 2.68 31.10 16.78
C ASN A 556 3.59 30.86 18.00
N THR A 557 3.24 31.36 19.20
CA THR A 557 4.09 31.25 20.39
C THR A 557 3.38 30.57 21.56
N ILE A 558 4.07 29.56 22.13
CA ILE A 558 3.72 28.94 23.41
C ILE A 558 4.48 29.67 24.52
N ILE A 559 3.77 30.10 25.56
CA ILE A 559 4.36 30.81 26.70
C ILE A 559 4.33 29.94 27.95
N LEU A 560 5.01 30.39 29.02
CA LEU A 560 5.09 29.64 30.27
C LEU A 560 3.72 29.21 30.81
N ASP A 561 2.71 30.09 30.74
CA ASP A 561 1.34 29.81 31.19
C ASP A 561 0.71 28.58 30.54
N ASP A 562 1.09 28.24 29.31
CA ASP A 562 0.55 27.08 28.59
C ASP A 562 1.16 25.75 29.06
N VAL A 563 2.28 25.81 29.81
CA VAL A 563 3.09 24.64 30.19
C VAL A 563 3.25 24.47 31.70
N LYS A 564 2.66 25.35 32.52
CA LYS A 564 2.83 25.35 34.00
C LYS A 564 2.45 24.03 34.69
N GLU A 565 1.57 23.24 34.08
CA GLU A 565 1.15 21.96 34.68
C GLU A 565 2.22 20.87 34.64
N PHE A 566 3.30 21.07 33.88
CA PHE A 566 4.46 20.17 33.81
C PHE A 566 5.46 20.48 34.92
N ASP A 567 4.96 20.74 36.13
CA ASP A 567 5.78 21.02 37.31
C ASP A 567 6.28 19.71 37.94
N ILE A 568 7.60 19.59 38.05
CA ILE A 568 8.29 18.45 38.68
C ILE A 568 7.99 18.33 40.18
N ASN A 569 7.55 19.41 40.83
CA ASN A 569 7.20 19.43 42.26
C ASN A 569 5.74 19.01 42.52
N GLU A 570 4.88 19.02 41.50
CA GLU A 570 3.47 18.59 41.58
C GLU A 570 3.13 17.56 40.48
N PRO A 571 3.71 16.34 40.51
CA PRO A 571 3.72 15.40 39.37
C PRO A 571 2.37 14.72 39.04
N ASN A 572 1.26 15.18 39.63
CA ASN A 572 0.01 14.41 39.81
C ASN A 572 -0.84 14.14 38.56
N ARG A 573 -0.37 14.39 37.33
CA ARG A 573 -1.22 14.21 36.13
C ARG A 573 -0.61 13.47 34.93
N TRP A 574 0.70 13.47 34.72
CA TRP A 574 1.22 13.17 33.36
C TRP A 574 2.43 12.23 33.24
N GLY A 575 2.95 11.60 34.32
CA GLY A 575 4.30 11.02 34.25
C GLY A 575 4.58 9.63 34.84
N THR A 576 3.75 9.08 35.74
CA THR A 576 4.05 7.76 36.32
C THR A 576 2.80 6.89 36.28
N GLY A 577 2.93 5.62 35.91
CA GLY A 577 1.80 4.68 35.79
C GLY A 577 1.02 4.41 37.08
N LYS A 578 1.26 5.17 38.16
CA LYS A 578 0.56 5.08 39.44
C LYS A 578 -0.49 6.20 39.52
N GLN A 579 -1.75 5.76 39.48
CA GLN A 579 -2.99 6.52 39.68
C GLN A 579 -3.47 7.41 38.53
N ARG A 580 -4.16 6.78 37.56
CA ARG A 580 -5.28 7.44 36.88
C ARG A 580 -6.49 7.42 37.82
N ASN A 581 -6.78 8.54 38.48
CA ASN A 581 -8.05 8.67 39.20
C ASN A 581 -9.21 8.51 38.22
N LYS A 582 -10.04 7.47 38.42
CA LYS A 582 -11.28 7.27 37.69
C LYS A 582 -12.17 8.51 37.91
N ILE A 583 -12.52 9.20 36.83
CA ILE A 583 -13.54 10.24 36.84
C ILE A 583 -14.88 9.52 37.07
N GLY A 584 -15.32 9.47 38.33
CA GLY A 584 -16.63 8.98 38.70
C GLY A 584 -17.70 9.99 38.31
N PHE A 585 -18.68 9.56 37.54
CA PHE A 585 -19.92 10.31 37.35
C PHE A 585 -20.62 10.43 38.71
N ARG A 586 -20.78 11.67 39.21
CA ARG A 586 -21.72 11.97 40.29
C ARG A 586 -23.13 11.68 39.77
N GLN A 587 -23.77 10.62 40.30
CA GLN A 587 -25.23 10.54 40.26
C GLN A 587 -25.78 11.71 41.09
N GLN A 588 -26.53 12.60 40.44
CA GLN A 588 -27.44 13.49 41.14
C GLN A 588 -28.52 12.63 41.79
N GLY A 589 -28.69 12.79 43.11
CA GLY A 589 -29.76 12.14 43.85
C GLY A 589 -31.08 12.89 43.66
N ASP A 590 -32.17 12.12 43.71
CA ASP A 590 -33.49 12.57 44.15
C ASP A 590 -33.54 12.65 45.69
#